data_AF-A0A828U659-F1
#
_entry.id   AF-A0A828U659-F1
#
_cell.length_a   1.000
_cell.length_b   1.000
_cell.length_c   1.000
_cell.angle_alpha   90.00
_cell.angle_beta   90.00
_cell.angle_gamma   90.00
#
_symmetry.space_group_name_H-M   'P 1'
#
loop_
_entity.id
_entity.type
_entity.pdbx_description
1 polymer ?
#
loop_
_entity_poly.entity_id
_entity_poly.type
_entity_poly.pdbx_seq_one_letter_code
_entity_poly.pdbx_strand_id
1 'polypeptide(L)'
;MSVIIVGGGMAGATLALAISRLSHGALPVHLIEATAPESHAHPGFDGRAIALAAGTCQQLARIGVWQSLADCATAITTVHVSDRGHAGFVTLAAEDYQLAALGQVVELHNVGQRLFALLRKAPGVTLHCPDRVANVARTQSHVEVTLESGETLTGCVLVAADGTHSALATVCGVDWQQEPYEQLAVIANVATSVAHEGRAFERFTQHGPLAMLPMSDGRCSLVWCHPLERREEVLSWSDEKFCRELQSAFGWRLGKITHAGKRSAYPLALTRAAKPITHRTVLVGNAAQTLHPIAGQGFNLGMRDVMSLAETLTQAQERGEDMGDYGVLCRYQQRRQSDREATIGVTDSLVHLFANRWTPLVVGRNIGLMTMELFTPARDVLAQRTLGWVAR
;
A
#
# COMPACT_ATOMS: atom_id res chain seq x y z
N MET A 1 -4.48 -18.96 23.54
CA MET A 1 -5.36 -18.85 22.35
C MET A 1 -4.60 -18.13 21.25
N SER A 2 -4.90 -18.40 19.98
CA SER A 2 -4.13 -17.93 18.81
C SER A 2 -4.79 -16.75 18.09
N VAL A 3 -4.02 -16.03 17.29
CA VAL A 3 -4.51 -15.07 16.29
C VAL A 3 -4.67 -15.79 14.96
N ILE A 4 -5.82 -15.67 14.30
CA ILE A 4 -6.02 -16.22 12.95
C ILE A 4 -5.98 -15.08 11.95
N ILE A 5 -5.08 -15.13 10.97
CA ILE A 5 -4.92 -14.12 9.91
C ILE A 5 -5.28 -14.76 8.58
N VAL A 6 -6.18 -14.13 7.84
CA VAL A 6 -6.64 -14.59 6.53
C VAL A 6 -6.11 -13.64 5.46
N GLY A 7 -5.32 -14.18 4.53
CA GLY A 7 -4.58 -13.44 3.51
C GLY A 7 -3.11 -13.31 3.88
N GLY A 8 -2.25 -14.06 3.19
CA GLY A 8 -0.79 -14.02 3.27
C GLY A 8 -0.14 -13.04 2.30
N GLY A 9 -0.90 -12.09 1.75
CA GLY A 9 -0.30 -10.92 1.11
C GLY A 9 0.59 -10.12 2.07
N MET A 10 1.26 -9.09 1.55
CA MET A 10 2.17 -8.24 2.32
C MET A 10 1.68 -7.85 3.72
N ALA A 11 0.41 -7.45 3.84
CA ALA A 11 -0.17 -7.01 5.10
C ALA A 11 -0.25 -8.14 6.12
N GLY A 12 -0.86 -9.29 5.77
CA GLY A 12 -1.02 -10.41 6.69
C GLY A 12 0.27 -11.15 6.99
N ALA A 13 1.15 -11.32 5.99
CA ALA A 13 2.48 -11.88 6.19
C ALA A 13 3.32 -11.01 7.14
N THR A 14 3.30 -9.68 6.95
CA THR A 14 4.02 -8.78 7.86
C THR A 14 3.40 -8.78 9.25
N LEU A 15 2.07 -8.85 9.37
CA LEU A 15 1.40 -8.92 10.67
C LEU A 15 1.81 -10.16 11.45
N ALA A 16 1.82 -11.34 10.82
CA ALA A 16 2.25 -12.58 11.45
C ALA A 16 3.72 -12.49 11.93
N LEU A 17 4.61 -11.97 11.09
CA LEU A 17 6.02 -11.76 11.45
C LEU A 17 6.18 -10.73 12.59
N ALA A 18 5.42 -9.64 12.56
CA ALA A 18 5.45 -8.63 13.61
C ALA A 18 4.98 -9.20 14.95
N ILE A 19 3.87 -9.94 14.98
CA ILE A 19 3.37 -10.59 16.19
C ILE A 19 4.40 -11.61 16.71
N SER A 20 4.93 -12.47 15.84
CA SER A 20 5.97 -13.43 16.20
C SER A 20 7.19 -12.75 16.82
N ARG A 21 7.65 -11.66 16.21
CA ARG A 21 8.83 -10.92 16.68
C ARG A 21 8.59 -10.21 18.02
N LEU A 22 7.46 -9.52 18.15
CA LEU A 22 7.12 -8.72 19.34
C LEU A 22 6.79 -9.60 20.54
N SER A 23 6.12 -10.73 20.32
CA SER A 23 5.78 -11.69 21.39
C SER A 23 6.88 -12.72 21.65
N HIS A 24 8.01 -12.67 20.94
CA HIS A 24 9.05 -13.70 20.96
C HIS A 24 8.52 -15.13 20.69
N GLY A 25 7.47 -15.23 19.86
CA GLY A 25 6.79 -16.48 19.53
C GLY A 25 5.82 -16.99 20.61
N ALA A 26 5.62 -16.25 21.70
CA ALA A 26 4.71 -16.63 22.79
C ALA A 26 3.23 -16.53 22.38
N LEU A 27 2.90 -15.67 21.41
CA LEU A 27 1.55 -15.53 20.85
C LEU A 27 1.42 -16.38 19.58
N PRO A 28 0.66 -17.49 19.60
CA PRO A 28 0.50 -18.33 18.42
C PRO A 28 -0.31 -17.63 17.33
N VAL A 29 0.10 -17.79 16.08
CA VAL A 29 -0.52 -17.20 14.89
C VAL A 29 -0.77 -18.29 13.85
N HIS A 30 -1.99 -18.37 13.34
CA HIS A 30 -2.30 -19.12 12.12
C HIS A 30 -2.42 -18.14 10.96
N LEU A 31 -1.62 -18.30 9.91
CA LEU A 31 -1.72 -17.51 8.69
C LEU A 31 -2.25 -18.39 7.56
N ILE A 32 -3.39 -18.02 6.98
CA ILE A 32 -4.04 -18.75 5.90
C ILE A 32 -3.84 -17.99 4.59
N GLU A 33 -3.27 -18.65 3.59
CA GLU A 33 -3.09 -18.09 2.25
C GLU A 33 -3.45 -19.11 1.17
N ALA A 34 -4.28 -18.66 0.24
CA ALA A 34 -4.77 -19.46 -0.87
C ALA A 34 -3.70 -19.87 -1.87
N THR A 35 -2.68 -19.02 -2.05
CA THR A 35 -1.71 -19.15 -3.13
C THR A 35 -0.29 -19.17 -2.60
N ALA A 36 0.44 -20.26 -2.88
CA ALA A 36 1.86 -20.32 -2.56
C ALA A 36 2.66 -19.35 -3.45
N PRO A 37 3.61 -18.57 -2.91
CA PRO A 37 4.39 -17.62 -3.74
C PRO A 37 5.19 -18.31 -4.84
N GLU A 38 5.57 -19.57 -4.62
CA GLU A 38 6.34 -20.42 -5.52
C GLU A 38 5.51 -20.91 -6.73
N SER A 39 4.17 -20.81 -6.69
CA SER A 39 3.31 -21.28 -7.78
C SER A 39 3.28 -20.34 -8.99
N HIS A 40 3.88 -19.15 -8.89
CA HIS A 40 3.95 -18.18 -9.98
C HIS A 40 5.38 -18.03 -10.50
N ALA A 41 5.55 -18.09 -11.83
CA ALA A 41 6.80 -17.71 -12.45
C ALA A 41 7.11 -16.23 -12.19
N HIS A 42 8.40 -15.87 -12.11
CA HIS A 42 8.79 -14.47 -11.98
C HIS A 42 8.25 -13.69 -13.18
N PRO A 43 7.49 -12.60 -12.97
CA PRO A 43 6.81 -11.85 -14.05
C PRO A 43 7.78 -11.08 -14.98
N GLY A 44 9.09 -11.28 -14.83
CA GLY A 44 10.15 -10.57 -15.55
C GLY A 44 9.92 -9.05 -15.58
N PHE A 45 9.79 -8.53 -16.80
CA PHE A 45 9.58 -7.10 -17.04
C PHE A 45 8.28 -6.56 -16.42
N ASP A 46 7.24 -7.37 -16.23
CA ASP A 46 5.89 -6.94 -15.80
C ASP A 46 5.62 -7.12 -14.29
N GLY A 47 6.69 -7.22 -13.50
CA GLY A 47 6.59 -7.28 -12.04
C GLY A 47 5.87 -6.08 -11.44
N ARG A 48 4.81 -6.33 -10.67
CA ARG A 48 4.14 -5.26 -9.91
C ARG A 48 5.04 -4.75 -8.82
N ALA A 49 5.14 -3.43 -8.72
CA ALA A 49 5.92 -2.76 -7.69
C ALA A 49 5.05 -1.88 -6.78
N ILE A 50 5.56 -1.64 -5.57
CA ILE A 50 4.97 -0.70 -4.61
C ILE A 50 6.06 0.20 -4.04
N ALA A 51 5.70 1.45 -3.72
CA ALA A 51 6.57 2.37 -3.03
C ALA A 51 6.35 2.30 -1.50
N LEU A 52 7.41 1.96 -0.78
CA LEU A 52 7.49 2.01 0.67
C LEU A 52 8.09 3.34 1.10
N ALA A 53 7.40 4.08 1.96
CA ALA A 53 7.94 5.29 2.55
C ALA A 53 9.08 4.97 3.54
N ALA A 54 9.98 5.91 3.78
CA ALA A 54 11.09 5.74 4.73
C ALA A 54 10.61 5.27 6.13
N GLY A 55 9.53 5.85 6.65
CA GLY A 55 8.91 5.44 7.91
C GLY A 55 8.46 3.99 7.91
N THR A 56 7.87 3.50 6.81
CA THR A 56 7.48 2.08 6.65
C THR A 56 8.72 1.18 6.64
N CYS A 57 9.77 1.56 5.93
CA CYS A 57 11.03 0.82 5.92
C CYS A 57 11.64 0.72 7.33
N GLN A 58 11.60 1.80 8.10
CA GLN A 58 12.04 1.81 9.51
C GLN A 58 11.20 0.85 10.38
N GLN A 59 9.87 0.83 10.22
CA GLN A 59 9.03 -0.11 10.96
C GLN A 59 9.33 -1.56 10.59
N LEU A 60 9.48 -1.86 9.30
CA LEU A 60 9.88 -3.19 8.82
C LEU A 60 11.26 -3.61 9.36
N ALA A 61 12.18 -2.65 9.52
CA ALA A 61 13.50 -2.93 10.09
C ALA A 61 13.45 -3.29 11.58
N ARG A 62 12.54 -2.67 12.35
CA ARG A 62 12.34 -2.99 13.78
C ARG A 62 11.90 -4.43 14.00
N ILE A 63 11.13 -4.99 13.07
CA ILE A 63 10.68 -6.39 13.12
C ILE A 63 11.60 -7.37 12.37
N GLY A 64 12.74 -6.90 11.84
CA GLY A 64 13.71 -7.76 11.14
C GLY A 64 13.34 -8.12 9.69
N VAL A 65 12.25 -7.55 9.16
CA VAL A 65 11.77 -7.85 7.80
C VAL A 65 12.59 -7.09 6.75
N TRP A 66 12.90 -5.81 7.01
CA TRP A 66 13.55 -4.94 6.03
C TRP A 66 14.91 -5.47 5.54
N GLN A 67 15.67 -6.09 6.44
CA GLN A 67 16.99 -6.65 6.15
C GLN A 67 16.93 -7.74 5.09
N SER A 68 15.80 -8.46 5.01
CA SER A 68 15.58 -9.48 3.98
C SER A 68 15.11 -8.89 2.65
N LEU A 69 14.70 -7.62 2.61
CA LEU A 69 14.13 -6.97 1.42
C LEU A 69 15.05 -5.92 0.80
N ALA A 70 16.00 -5.38 1.56
CA ALA A 70 16.81 -4.23 1.18
C ALA A 70 17.65 -4.45 -0.10
N ASP A 71 18.08 -5.68 -0.37
CA ASP A 71 18.86 -6.07 -1.54
C ASP A 71 18.05 -6.12 -2.84
N CYS A 72 16.72 -6.28 -2.74
CA CYS A 72 15.80 -6.26 -3.89
C CYS A 72 14.99 -4.95 -3.98
N ALA A 73 15.35 -3.93 -3.20
CA ALA A 73 14.70 -2.63 -3.17
C ALA A 73 15.45 -1.61 -4.04
N THR A 74 14.70 -0.71 -4.68
CA THR A 74 15.25 0.43 -5.43
C THR A 74 14.99 1.73 -4.68
N ALA A 75 16.05 2.46 -4.33
CA ALA A 75 15.95 3.68 -3.55
C ALA A 75 15.27 4.82 -4.32
N ILE A 76 14.39 5.54 -3.63
CA ILE A 76 13.86 6.83 -4.06
C ILE A 76 14.66 7.91 -3.33
N THR A 77 15.64 8.51 -3.99
CA THR A 77 16.45 9.60 -3.45
C THR A 77 15.82 10.96 -3.68
N THR A 78 15.03 11.10 -4.74
CA THR A 78 14.39 12.36 -5.11
C THR A 78 12.98 12.10 -5.60
N VAL A 79 12.02 12.94 -5.18
CA VAL A 79 10.65 12.97 -5.72
C VAL A 79 10.45 14.31 -6.41
N HIS A 80 10.12 14.28 -7.71
CA HIS A 80 9.81 15.47 -8.50
C HIS A 80 8.31 15.52 -8.78
N VAL A 81 7.63 16.52 -8.23
CA VAL A 81 6.20 16.74 -8.43
C VAL A 81 6.00 17.94 -9.34
N SER A 82 5.18 17.81 -10.39
CA SER A 82 4.94 18.91 -11.35
C SER A 82 3.50 18.91 -11.87
N ASP A 83 3.01 20.08 -12.31
CA ASP A 83 1.71 20.22 -12.99
C ASP A 83 1.89 20.48 -14.50
N ARG A 84 1.26 19.65 -15.35
CA ARG A 84 1.38 19.78 -16.80
C ARG A 84 0.75 21.09 -17.26
N GLY A 85 1.50 21.85 -18.06
CA GLY A 85 1.04 23.12 -18.64
C GLY A 85 1.27 24.32 -17.72
N HIS A 86 1.87 24.12 -16.56
CA HIS A 86 2.16 25.16 -15.58
C HIS A 86 3.64 25.11 -15.17
N ALA A 87 4.15 26.24 -14.66
CA ALA A 87 5.55 26.36 -14.25
C ALA A 87 5.82 25.82 -12.83
N GLY A 88 4.78 25.48 -12.06
CA GLY A 88 4.92 24.99 -10.69
C GLY A 88 5.46 23.57 -10.63
N PHE A 89 6.57 23.39 -9.93
CA PHE A 89 7.09 22.09 -9.54
C PHE A 89 7.63 22.17 -8.11
N VAL A 90 7.71 21.04 -7.44
CA VAL A 90 8.42 20.88 -6.16
C VAL A 90 9.33 19.67 -6.24
N THR A 91 10.55 19.82 -5.72
CA THR A 91 11.50 18.71 -5.61
C THR A 91 11.76 18.41 -4.15
N LEU A 92 11.60 17.14 -3.77
CA LEU A 92 11.99 16.63 -2.46
C LEU A 92 13.24 15.80 -2.64
N ALA A 93 14.33 16.14 -1.96
CA ALA A 93 15.55 15.34 -1.96
C ALA A 93 15.75 14.68 -0.59
N ALA A 94 16.27 13.44 -0.56
CA ALA A 94 16.50 12.72 0.69
C ALA A 94 17.50 13.45 1.61
N GLU A 95 18.49 14.11 1.02
CA GLU A 95 19.51 14.90 1.71
C GLU A 95 18.92 16.07 2.52
N ASP A 96 17.83 16.69 2.03
CA ASP A 96 17.11 17.77 2.74
C ASP A 96 16.59 17.31 4.12
N TYR A 97 16.33 16.01 4.27
CA TYR A 97 15.79 15.39 5.48
C TYR A 97 16.83 14.51 6.21
N GLN A 98 18.10 14.60 5.82
CA GLN A 98 19.19 13.77 6.36
C GLN A 98 18.93 12.26 6.23
N LEU A 99 18.31 11.86 5.13
CA LEU A 99 18.02 10.45 4.83
C LEU A 99 18.87 9.94 3.68
N ALA A 100 19.16 8.64 3.70
CA ALA A 100 19.74 7.96 2.55
C ALA A 100 18.73 7.85 1.37
N ALA A 101 17.44 7.73 1.68
CA ALA A 101 16.35 7.68 0.71
C ALA A 101 15.03 8.14 1.35
N LEU A 102 14.17 8.78 0.55
CA LEU A 102 12.80 9.16 0.93
C LEU A 102 11.89 7.93 1.03
N GLY A 103 12.23 6.88 0.30
CA GLY A 103 11.48 5.64 0.24
C GLY A 103 12.18 4.62 -0.64
N GLN A 104 11.51 3.49 -0.84
CA GLN A 104 12.05 2.32 -1.52
C GLN A 104 10.97 1.68 -2.36
N VAL A 105 11.28 1.35 -3.62
CA VAL A 105 10.37 0.61 -4.49
C VAL A 105 10.75 -0.86 -4.44
N VAL A 106 9.76 -1.72 -4.20
CA VAL A 106 9.95 -3.17 -4.12
C VAL A 106 8.99 -3.89 -5.04
N GLU A 107 9.46 -4.97 -5.66
CA GLU A 107 8.64 -5.84 -6.52
C GLU A 107 7.89 -6.88 -5.67
N LEU A 108 6.56 -6.87 -5.76
CA LEU A 108 5.68 -7.68 -4.90
C LEU A 108 5.97 -9.18 -4.97
N HIS A 109 6.39 -9.68 -6.13
CA HIS A 109 6.73 -11.09 -6.31
C HIS A 109 7.95 -11.48 -5.45
N ASN A 110 9.04 -10.70 -5.53
CA ASN A 110 10.27 -10.93 -4.78
C ASN A 110 10.04 -10.79 -3.27
N VAL A 111 9.27 -9.77 -2.89
CA VAL A 111 8.92 -9.57 -1.47
C VAL A 111 8.07 -10.73 -0.95
N GLY A 112 7.08 -11.19 -1.71
CA GLY A 112 6.23 -12.32 -1.33
C GLY A 112 7.04 -13.58 -1.03
N GLN A 113 7.98 -13.96 -1.90
CA GLN A 113 8.87 -15.10 -1.66
C GLN A 113 9.69 -14.95 -0.38
N ARG A 114 10.29 -13.76 -0.16
CA ARG A 114 11.14 -13.48 1.01
C ARG A 114 10.33 -13.48 2.31
N LEU A 115 9.12 -12.90 2.30
CA LEU A 115 8.24 -12.94 3.46
C LEU A 115 7.82 -14.38 3.81
N PHE A 116 7.51 -15.22 2.83
CA PHE A 116 7.16 -16.62 3.10
C PHE A 116 8.34 -17.43 3.62
N ALA A 117 9.55 -17.17 3.12
CA ALA A 117 10.76 -17.78 3.65
C ALA A 117 10.99 -17.39 5.12
N LEU A 118 10.65 -16.16 5.52
CA LEU A 118 10.68 -15.72 6.92
C LEU A 118 9.56 -16.39 7.73
N LEU A 119 8.33 -16.44 7.21
CA LEU A 119 7.17 -17.02 7.89
C LEU A 119 7.40 -18.49 8.26
N ARG A 120 7.97 -19.28 7.35
CA ARG A 120 8.32 -20.69 7.59
C ARG A 120 9.30 -20.90 8.76
N LYS A 121 10.05 -19.87 9.13
CA LYS A 121 11.06 -19.90 10.21
C LYS A 121 10.61 -19.12 11.45
N ALA A 122 9.46 -18.46 11.40
CA ALA A 122 9.02 -17.55 12.45
C ALA A 122 8.45 -18.35 13.64
N PRO A 123 8.95 -18.14 14.87
CA PRO A 123 8.45 -18.87 16.03
C PRO A 123 6.99 -18.49 16.32
N GLY A 124 6.17 -19.47 16.66
CA GLY A 124 4.75 -19.27 16.95
C GLY A 124 3.87 -19.03 15.73
N VAL A 125 4.39 -19.07 14.50
CA VAL A 125 3.60 -18.93 13.27
C VAL A 125 3.39 -20.30 12.61
N THR A 126 2.15 -20.65 12.38
CA THR A 126 1.74 -21.81 11.57
C THR A 126 1.17 -21.30 10.25
N LEU A 127 1.81 -21.68 9.14
CA LEU A 127 1.41 -21.29 7.79
C LEU A 127 0.53 -22.37 7.17
N HIS A 128 -0.70 -22.01 6.81
CA HIS A 128 -1.66 -22.82 6.09
C HIS A 128 -1.72 -22.35 4.63
N CYS A 129 -0.87 -22.93 3.79
CA CYS A 129 -0.73 -22.52 2.39
C CYS A 129 -0.27 -23.69 1.50
N PRO A 130 -0.94 -23.96 0.36
CA PRO A 130 -2.16 -23.30 -0.11
C PRO A 130 -3.39 -23.77 0.66
N ASP A 131 -4.17 -22.84 1.24
CA ASP A 131 -5.49 -23.14 1.82
C ASP A 131 -6.39 -21.89 1.85
N ARG A 132 -7.70 -22.10 1.94
CA ARG A 132 -8.73 -21.04 1.95
C ARG A 132 -9.69 -21.23 3.10
N VAL A 133 -10.30 -20.13 3.52
CA VAL A 133 -11.38 -20.18 4.51
C VAL A 133 -12.67 -20.60 3.83
N ALA A 134 -13.24 -21.72 4.27
CA ALA A 134 -14.54 -22.21 3.83
C ALA A 134 -15.68 -21.63 4.68
N ASN A 135 -15.49 -21.57 6.00
CA ASN A 135 -16.50 -21.07 6.92
C ASN A 135 -15.89 -20.40 8.16
N VAL A 136 -16.64 -19.48 8.77
CA VAL A 136 -16.29 -18.81 10.01
C VAL A 136 -17.47 -18.80 10.96
N ALA A 137 -17.26 -19.31 12.18
CA ALA A 137 -18.19 -19.17 13.29
C ALA A 137 -17.55 -18.33 14.41
N ARG A 138 -18.33 -17.43 15.00
CA ARG A 138 -17.87 -16.57 16.10
C ARG A 138 -18.70 -16.85 17.34
N THR A 139 -18.04 -17.18 18.44
CA THR A 139 -18.67 -17.35 19.74
C THR A 139 -18.37 -16.16 20.64
N GLN A 140 -18.90 -16.16 21.86
CA GLN A 140 -18.58 -15.12 22.82
C GLN A 140 -17.10 -15.12 23.21
N SER A 141 -16.45 -16.29 23.27
CA SER A 141 -15.08 -16.48 23.80
C SER A 141 -13.99 -16.73 22.76
N HIS A 142 -14.35 -17.10 21.52
CA HIS A 142 -13.39 -17.44 20.46
C HIS A 142 -14.01 -17.35 19.06
N VAL A 143 -13.18 -17.58 18.04
CA VAL A 143 -13.54 -17.72 16.64
C VAL A 143 -13.10 -19.09 16.16
N GLU A 144 -13.96 -19.76 15.40
CA GLU A 144 -13.67 -21.01 14.71
C GLU A 144 -13.64 -20.75 13.21
N VAL A 145 -12.58 -21.21 12.55
CA VAL A 145 -12.37 -21.06 11.12
C VAL A 145 -12.17 -22.43 10.52
N THR A 146 -13.08 -22.84 9.65
CA THR A 146 -12.97 -24.09 8.88
C THR A 146 -12.31 -23.80 7.54
N LEU A 147 -11.25 -24.52 7.25
CA LEU A 147 -10.52 -24.44 5.98
C LEU A 147 -11.16 -25.33 4.91
N GLU A 148 -10.85 -25.07 3.65
CA GLU A 148 -11.30 -25.92 2.52
C GLU A 148 -10.70 -27.32 2.59
N SER A 149 -9.52 -27.47 3.22
CA SER A 149 -8.93 -28.77 3.55
C SER A 149 -9.74 -29.60 4.56
N GLY A 150 -10.70 -28.99 5.25
CA GLY A 150 -11.50 -29.60 6.32
C GLY A 150 -10.92 -29.41 7.73
N GLU A 151 -9.70 -28.88 7.86
CA GLU A 151 -9.14 -28.51 9.15
C GLU A 151 -9.96 -27.39 9.81
N THR A 152 -10.14 -27.45 11.13
CA THR A 152 -10.80 -26.37 11.88
C THR A 152 -9.84 -25.78 12.90
N LEU A 153 -9.67 -24.47 12.81
CA LEU A 153 -8.79 -23.68 13.66
C LEU A 153 -9.61 -22.90 14.67
N THR A 154 -9.14 -22.84 15.90
CA THR A 154 -9.75 -22.04 16.97
C THR A 154 -8.78 -20.94 17.39
N GLY A 155 -9.26 -19.70 17.38
CA GLY A 155 -8.48 -18.52 17.75
C GLY A 155 -9.29 -17.54 18.60
N CYS A 156 -8.62 -16.60 19.26
CA CYS A 156 -9.29 -15.56 20.03
C CYS A 156 -9.78 -14.40 19.15
N VAL A 157 -9.04 -14.09 18.08
CA VAL A 157 -9.31 -12.99 17.15
C VAL A 157 -9.01 -13.41 15.72
N LEU A 158 -9.86 -12.95 14.80
CA LEU A 158 -9.76 -13.14 13.37
C LEU A 158 -9.33 -11.83 12.71
N VAL A 159 -8.32 -11.89 11.85
CA VAL A 159 -7.80 -10.74 11.11
C VAL A 159 -8.04 -10.93 9.62
N ALA A 160 -8.76 -9.99 9.02
CA ALA A 160 -8.94 -9.90 7.58
C ALA A 160 -7.81 -9.06 6.96
N ALA A 161 -6.98 -9.72 6.15
CA ALA A 161 -5.85 -9.14 5.41
C ALA A 161 -5.82 -9.60 3.93
N ASP A 162 -6.97 -10.05 3.42
CA ASP A 162 -7.21 -10.65 2.10
C ASP A 162 -7.43 -9.62 0.96
N GLY A 163 -7.17 -8.34 1.24
CA GLY A 163 -7.17 -7.27 0.24
C GLY A 163 -8.52 -6.56 0.05
N THR A 164 -8.63 -5.78 -1.02
CA THR A 164 -9.81 -4.96 -1.31
C THR A 164 -11.05 -5.84 -1.50
N HIS A 165 -12.19 -5.44 -0.92
CA HIS A 165 -13.44 -6.21 -0.91
C HIS A 165 -13.31 -7.59 -0.24
N SER A 166 -12.65 -7.62 0.93
CA SER A 166 -12.52 -8.80 1.78
C SER A 166 -13.84 -9.56 1.91
N ALA A 167 -13.86 -10.80 1.41
CA ALA A 167 -15.02 -11.68 1.53
C ALA A 167 -15.26 -12.04 2.99
N LEU A 168 -14.16 -12.22 3.74
CA LEU A 168 -14.19 -12.48 5.18
C LEU A 168 -14.84 -11.36 5.97
N ALA A 169 -14.49 -10.10 5.66
CA ALA A 169 -15.07 -8.94 6.31
C ALA A 169 -16.59 -8.86 6.09
N THR A 170 -17.05 -9.16 4.88
CA THR A 170 -18.49 -9.19 4.54
C THR A 170 -19.23 -10.23 5.38
N VAL A 171 -18.71 -11.46 5.47
CA VAL A 171 -19.31 -12.52 6.31
C VAL A 171 -19.28 -12.15 7.81
N CYS A 172 -18.29 -11.36 8.22
CA CYS A 172 -18.19 -10.86 9.59
C CYS A 172 -19.10 -9.65 9.90
N GLY A 173 -19.94 -9.21 8.95
CA GLY A 173 -20.89 -8.11 9.13
C GLY A 173 -20.26 -6.73 9.03
N VAL A 174 -19.19 -6.58 8.24
CA VAL A 174 -18.60 -5.27 7.95
C VAL A 174 -19.24 -4.67 6.71
N ASP A 175 -19.80 -3.48 6.88
CA ASP A 175 -20.28 -2.66 5.77
C ASP A 175 -19.15 -1.81 5.17
N TRP A 176 -19.29 -1.52 3.88
CA TRP A 176 -18.32 -0.75 3.11
C TRP A 176 -18.93 0.54 2.59
N GLN A 177 -18.14 1.61 2.60
CA GLN A 177 -18.41 2.84 1.89
C GLN A 177 -17.48 2.90 0.69
N GLN A 178 -18.06 3.13 -0.49
CA GLN A 178 -17.32 3.25 -1.74
C GLN A 178 -17.70 4.56 -2.43
N GLU A 179 -16.69 5.31 -2.85
CA GLU A 179 -16.83 6.54 -3.61
C GLU A 179 -15.98 6.41 -4.89
N PRO A 180 -16.62 6.28 -6.07
CA PRO A 180 -15.89 6.17 -7.32
C PRO A 180 -15.26 7.52 -7.69
N TYR A 181 -14.00 7.50 -8.14
CA TYR A 181 -13.32 8.71 -8.63
C TYR A 181 -13.61 9.02 -10.10
N GLU A 182 -14.39 8.17 -10.79
CA GLU A 182 -14.61 8.24 -12.25
C GLU A 182 -13.30 8.24 -13.07
N GLN A 183 -12.27 7.61 -12.50
CA GLN A 183 -10.93 7.51 -13.05
C GLN A 183 -10.49 6.06 -13.23
N LEU A 184 -9.57 5.86 -14.15
CA LEU A 184 -8.92 4.59 -14.49
C LEU A 184 -7.43 4.73 -14.27
N ALA A 185 -6.83 3.88 -13.44
CA ALA A 185 -5.37 3.74 -13.36
C ALA A 185 -4.90 2.69 -14.36
N VAL A 186 -4.07 3.12 -15.31
CA VAL A 186 -3.32 2.23 -16.20
C VAL A 186 -1.94 2.00 -15.61
N ILE A 187 -1.64 0.75 -15.33
CA ILE A 187 -0.39 0.30 -14.72
C ILE A 187 0.40 -0.47 -15.78
N ALA A 188 1.67 -0.14 -15.92
CA ALA A 188 2.63 -0.85 -16.75
C ALA A 188 4.03 -0.64 -16.20
N ASN A 189 4.98 -1.49 -16.58
CA ASN A 189 6.38 -1.14 -16.43
C ASN A 189 6.88 -0.52 -17.73
N VAL A 190 7.82 0.40 -17.63
CA VAL A 190 8.34 1.12 -18.79
C VAL A 190 9.85 1.24 -18.72
N ALA A 191 10.51 1.14 -19.86
CA ALA A 191 11.93 1.40 -20.01
C ALA A 191 12.13 2.76 -20.68
N THR A 192 13.19 3.44 -20.27
CA THR A 192 13.52 4.78 -20.76
C THR A 192 14.99 4.83 -21.16
N SER A 193 15.34 5.75 -22.06
CA SER A 193 16.70 5.85 -22.59
C SER A 193 17.70 6.46 -21.59
N VAL A 194 17.22 7.12 -20.55
CA VAL A 194 18.04 7.69 -19.47
C VAL A 194 17.62 7.05 -18.16
N ALA A 195 18.58 6.58 -17.37
CA ALA A 195 18.30 6.00 -16.07
C ALA A 195 17.59 6.99 -15.14
N HIS A 196 16.67 6.47 -14.33
CA HIS A 196 15.95 7.29 -13.35
C HIS A 196 16.85 7.80 -12.21
N GLU A 197 17.97 7.12 -11.90
CA GLU A 197 18.94 7.52 -10.86
C GLU A 197 18.27 7.79 -9.49
N GLY A 198 17.36 6.90 -9.10
CA GLY A 198 16.57 7.05 -7.86
C GLY A 198 15.51 8.16 -7.86
N ARG A 199 15.24 8.80 -9.01
CA ARG A 199 14.20 9.83 -9.13
C ARG A 199 12.82 9.19 -9.37
N ALA A 200 11.87 9.50 -8.49
CA ALA A 200 10.45 9.28 -8.72
C ALA A 200 9.80 10.56 -9.24
N PHE A 201 8.83 10.42 -10.14
CA PHE A 201 8.09 11.54 -10.71
C PHE A 201 6.61 11.39 -10.43
N GLU A 202 5.98 12.47 -10.01
CA GLU A 202 4.53 12.59 -9.89
C GLU A 202 4.10 13.80 -10.74
N ARG A 203 3.49 13.54 -11.89
CA ARG A 203 3.07 14.60 -12.80
C ARG A 203 1.56 14.67 -12.85
N PHE A 204 0.99 15.79 -12.40
CA PHE A 204 -0.44 16.03 -12.54
C PHE A 204 -0.77 16.39 -13.99
N THR A 205 -1.79 15.73 -14.53
CA THR A 205 -2.33 15.96 -15.87
C THR A 205 -3.80 16.36 -15.76
N GLN A 206 -4.40 16.76 -16.89
CA GLN A 206 -5.82 17.10 -16.98
C GLN A 206 -6.79 15.95 -16.62
N HIS A 207 -6.27 14.72 -16.50
CA HIS A 207 -7.03 13.51 -16.21
C HIS A 207 -6.69 12.88 -14.86
N GLY A 208 -5.82 13.53 -14.08
CA GLY A 208 -5.27 13.00 -12.84
C GLY A 208 -3.76 12.77 -12.93
N PRO A 209 -3.18 12.11 -11.92
CA PRO A 209 -1.74 11.93 -11.81
C PRO A 209 -1.17 10.89 -12.78
N LEU A 210 0.07 11.12 -13.16
CA LEU A 210 0.96 10.20 -13.87
C LEU A 210 2.21 10.05 -13.01
N ALA A 211 2.37 8.88 -12.40
CA ALA A 211 3.51 8.54 -11.56
C ALA A 211 4.48 7.61 -12.30
N MET A 212 5.77 7.88 -12.17
CA MET A 212 6.87 7.03 -12.64
C MET A 212 7.78 6.74 -11.45
N LEU A 213 7.74 5.52 -10.95
CA LEU A 213 8.49 5.08 -9.78
C LEU A 213 9.74 4.31 -10.22
N PRO A 214 10.94 4.63 -9.69
CA PRO A 214 12.18 3.96 -10.08
C PRO A 214 12.15 2.47 -9.69
N MET A 215 12.57 1.58 -10.58
CA MET A 215 12.61 0.13 -10.35
C MET A 215 13.99 -0.46 -10.66
N SER A 216 14.15 -1.74 -10.33
CA SER A 216 15.30 -2.55 -10.73
C SER A 216 15.52 -2.51 -12.25
N ASP A 217 16.79 -2.66 -12.66
CA ASP A 217 17.21 -2.71 -14.07
C ASP A 217 16.92 -1.42 -14.87
N GLY A 218 16.83 -0.27 -14.20
CA GLY A 218 16.60 1.02 -14.86
C GLY A 218 15.17 1.21 -15.39
N ARG A 219 14.26 0.32 -15.02
CA ARG A 219 12.83 0.39 -15.36
C ARG A 219 12.12 1.41 -14.48
N CYS A 220 10.92 1.80 -14.88
CA CYS A 220 10.00 2.53 -14.03
C CYS A 220 8.65 1.81 -13.93
N SER A 221 8.04 1.82 -12.74
CA SER A 221 6.64 1.44 -12.57
C SER A 221 5.78 2.66 -12.88
N LEU A 222 4.92 2.52 -13.89
CA LEU A 222 4.00 3.55 -14.32
C LEU A 222 2.64 3.35 -13.63
N VAL A 223 2.09 4.44 -13.11
CA VAL A 223 0.66 4.56 -12.79
C VAL A 223 0.13 5.79 -13.51
N TRP A 224 -0.73 5.61 -14.51
CA TRP A 224 -1.23 6.71 -15.34
C TRP A 224 -2.75 6.78 -15.28
N CYS A 225 -3.27 7.88 -14.75
CA CYS A 225 -4.70 8.10 -14.61
C CYS A 225 -5.34 8.65 -15.90
N HIS A 226 -6.46 8.06 -16.27
CA HIS A 226 -7.34 8.47 -17.38
C HIS A 226 -8.79 8.58 -16.90
N PRO A 227 -9.68 9.27 -17.63
CA PRO A 227 -11.12 9.18 -17.39
C PRO A 227 -11.61 7.75 -17.60
N LEU A 228 -12.54 7.29 -16.76
CA LEU A 228 -13.06 5.92 -16.80
C LEU A 228 -13.67 5.56 -18.16
N GLU A 229 -14.36 6.51 -18.80
CA GLU A 229 -14.95 6.38 -20.14
C GLU A 229 -13.95 6.05 -21.26
N ARG A 230 -12.66 6.38 -21.07
CA ARG A 230 -11.61 6.12 -22.08
C ARG A 230 -10.96 4.73 -21.93
N ARG A 231 -11.49 3.87 -21.07
CA ARG A 231 -10.89 2.56 -20.76
C ARG A 231 -10.63 1.70 -22.00
N GLU A 232 -11.65 1.54 -22.85
CA GLU A 232 -11.52 0.71 -24.06
C GLU A 232 -10.53 1.32 -25.04
N GLU A 233 -10.57 2.65 -25.21
CA GLU A 233 -9.65 3.38 -26.07
C GLU A 233 -8.20 3.16 -25.63
N VAL A 234 -7.88 3.39 -24.35
CA VAL A 234 -6.50 3.31 -23.85
C VAL A 234 -5.95 1.88 -23.89
N LEU A 235 -6.78 0.89 -23.56
CA LEU A 235 -6.41 -0.52 -23.65
C LEU A 235 -6.24 -1.00 -25.10
N SER A 236 -6.92 -0.37 -26.07
CA SER A 236 -6.80 -0.70 -27.50
C SER A 236 -5.53 -0.16 -28.18
N TRP A 237 -4.79 0.75 -27.53
CA TRP A 237 -3.60 1.34 -28.15
C TRP A 237 -2.54 0.29 -28.47
N SER A 238 -1.84 0.44 -29.60
CA SER A 238 -0.61 -0.30 -29.84
C SER A 238 0.48 0.17 -28.88
N ASP A 239 1.55 -0.61 -28.72
CA ASP A 239 2.66 -0.24 -27.84
C ASP A 239 3.36 1.03 -28.33
N GLU A 240 3.47 1.25 -29.64
CA GLU A 240 4.03 2.48 -30.21
C GLU A 240 3.15 3.68 -29.91
N LYS A 241 1.82 3.52 -30.05
CA LYS A 241 0.87 4.59 -29.70
C LYS A 241 0.95 4.90 -28.21
N PHE A 242 0.95 3.88 -27.36
CA PHE A 242 1.05 4.05 -25.91
C PHE A 242 2.34 4.78 -25.51
N CYS A 243 3.50 4.37 -26.02
CA CYS A 243 4.77 5.04 -25.75
C CYS A 243 4.77 6.50 -26.21
N ARG A 244 4.19 6.79 -27.38
CA ARG A 244 4.09 8.17 -27.89
C ARG A 244 3.17 9.04 -27.03
N GLU A 245 2.00 8.54 -26.66
CA GLU A 245 1.07 9.28 -25.78
C GLU A 245 1.69 9.48 -24.39
N LEU A 246 2.36 8.46 -23.85
CA LEU A 246 3.06 8.55 -22.58
C LEU A 246 4.21 9.55 -22.65
N GLN A 247 5.00 9.56 -23.73
CA GLN A 247 6.06 10.54 -23.96
C GLN A 247 5.50 11.97 -24.00
N SER A 248 4.40 12.16 -24.71
CA SER A 248 3.71 13.44 -24.75
C SER A 248 3.28 13.87 -23.36
N ALA A 249 2.66 12.99 -22.57
CA ALA A 249 2.14 13.27 -21.24
C ALA A 249 3.25 13.53 -20.20
N PHE A 250 4.24 12.65 -20.13
CA PHE A 250 5.35 12.66 -19.17
C PHE A 250 6.41 13.72 -19.49
N GLY A 251 6.72 13.95 -20.77
CA GLY A 251 7.83 14.78 -21.22
C GLY A 251 9.15 14.00 -21.34
N TRP A 252 10.29 14.71 -21.43
CA TRP A 252 11.59 14.13 -21.84
C TRP A 252 12.61 14.01 -20.71
N ARG A 253 12.19 14.12 -19.44
CA ARG A 253 13.09 14.12 -18.26
C ARG A 253 13.88 12.81 -18.10
N LEU A 254 13.33 11.69 -18.58
CA LEU A 254 13.99 10.38 -18.65
C LEU A 254 14.39 10.02 -20.09
N GLY A 255 14.53 11.03 -20.96
CA GLY A 255 14.76 10.82 -22.38
C GLY A 255 13.55 10.17 -23.07
N LYS A 256 13.85 9.29 -24.03
CA LYS A 256 12.86 8.59 -24.84
C LYS A 256 12.32 7.38 -24.07
N ILE A 257 11.00 7.19 -24.06
CA ILE A 257 10.38 5.93 -23.64
C ILE A 257 10.61 4.90 -24.75
N THR A 258 11.38 3.87 -24.41
CA THR A 258 11.85 2.87 -25.38
C THR A 258 10.96 1.64 -25.41
N HIS A 259 10.33 1.30 -24.28
CA HIS A 259 9.48 0.13 -24.16
C HIS A 259 8.42 0.32 -23.09
N ALA A 260 7.24 -0.27 -23.30
CA ALA A 260 6.19 -0.42 -22.30
C ALA A 260 5.77 -1.88 -22.26
N GLY A 261 5.63 -2.42 -21.05
CA GLY A 261 5.25 -3.80 -20.80
C GLY A 261 3.74 -4.01 -20.87
N LYS A 262 3.28 -5.13 -20.33
CA LYS A 262 1.86 -5.48 -20.29
C LYS A 262 1.08 -4.45 -19.47
N ARG A 263 0.04 -3.90 -20.11
CA ARG A 263 -0.84 -2.88 -19.52
C ARG A 263 -1.98 -3.55 -18.76
N SER A 264 -2.19 -3.11 -17.53
CA SER A 264 -3.34 -3.47 -16.71
C SER A 264 -4.11 -2.22 -16.34
N ALA A 265 -5.44 -2.26 -16.32
CA ALA A 265 -6.24 -1.09 -16.01
C ALA A 265 -7.28 -1.40 -14.93
N TYR A 266 -7.36 -0.52 -13.92
CA TYR A 266 -8.23 -0.67 -12.76
C TYR A 266 -9.04 0.60 -12.53
N PRO A 267 -10.37 0.51 -12.37
CA PRO A 267 -11.16 1.66 -11.94
C PRO A 267 -10.72 2.08 -10.54
N LEU A 268 -10.64 3.39 -10.32
CA LEU A 268 -10.23 3.97 -9.04
C LEU A 268 -11.47 4.34 -8.23
N ALA A 269 -11.48 3.89 -6.97
CA ALA A 269 -12.47 4.26 -5.98
C ALA A 269 -11.81 4.38 -4.61
N LEU A 270 -12.32 5.28 -3.78
CA LEU A 270 -12.08 5.24 -2.35
C LEU A 270 -13.00 4.19 -1.75
N THR A 271 -12.43 3.13 -1.19
CA THR A 271 -13.17 2.10 -0.49
C THR A 271 -12.73 2.08 0.97
N ARG A 272 -13.66 2.17 1.92
CA ARG A 272 -13.35 2.10 3.36
C ARG A 272 -14.38 1.28 4.11
N ALA A 273 -13.92 0.48 5.06
CA ALA A 273 -14.80 -0.20 5.99
C ALA A 273 -15.46 0.85 6.91
N ALA A 274 -16.79 0.81 7.04
CA ALA A 274 -17.52 1.70 7.93
C ALA A 274 -17.09 1.49 9.40
N LYS A 275 -16.79 0.24 9.75
CA LYS A 275 -16.15 -0.15 11.01
C LYS A 275 -15.01 -1.12 10.69
N PRO A 276 -13.75 -0.79 11.02
CA PRO A 276 -12.60 -1.66 10.77
C PRO A 276 -12.51 -2.83 11.77
N ILE A 277 -13.42 -2.89 12.75
CA ILE A 277 -13.53 -3.95 13.75
C ILE A 277 -14.99 -4.37 13.90
N THR A 278 -15.21 -5.63 14.22
CA THR A 278 -16.47 -6.18 14.74
C THR A 278 -16.15 -7.17 15.85
N HIS A 279 -17.16 -7.88 16.38
CA HIS A 279 -16.95 -8.88 17.43
C HIS A 279 -15.89 -9.90 16.99
N ARG A 280 -14.76 -9.92 17.72
CA ARG A 280 -13.57 -10.78 17.47
C ARG A 280 -12.97 -10.72 16.07
N THR A 281 -13.29 -9.69 15.28
CA THR A 281 -12.76 -9.53 13.91
C THR A 281 -12.17 -8.14 13.73
N VAL A 282 -11.00 -8.05 13.09
CA VAL A 282 -10.33 -6.79 12.76
C VAL A 282 -9.78 -6.81 11.33
N LEU A 283 -9.86 -5.67 10.65
CA LEU A 283 -9.42 -5.50 9.26
C LEU A 283 -8.13 -4.68 9.24
N VAL A 284 -7.20 -5.04 8.36
CA VAL A 284 -5.94 -4.32 8.15
C VAL A 284 -5.61 -4.17 6.67
N GLY A 285 -4.80 -3.15 6.35
CA GLY A 285 -4.33 -2.95 4.98
C GLY A 285 -5.48 -2.67 4.01
N ASN A 286 -5.38 -3.23 2.81
CA ASN A 286 -6.38 -3.03 1.75
C ASN A 286 -7.75 -3.64 2.10
N ALA A 287 -7.78 -4.60 3.04
CA ALA A 287 -9.01 -5.13 3.60
C ALA A 287 -9.70 -4.17 4.57
N ALA A 288 -9.04 -3.10 5.03
CA ALA A 288 -9.72 -2.03 5.78
C ALA A 288 -10.06 -0.83 4.87
N GLN A 289 -9.15 -0.51 3.94
CA GLN A 289 -9.28 0.67 3.09
C GLN A 289 -8.45 0.57 1.82
N THR A 290 -8.96 1.10 0.71
CA THR A 290 -8.23 1.27 -0.54
C THR A 290 -8.35 2.72 -0.97
N LEU A 291 -7.21 3.42 -1.08
CA LEU A 291 -7.12 4.84 -1.39
C LEU A 291 -6.70 5.02 -2.85
N HIS A 292 -6.84 6.24 -3.36
CA HIS A 292 -6.23 6.62 -4.63
C HIS A 292 -4.71 6.37 -4.58
N PRO A 293 -4.08 5.81 -5.63
CA PRO A 293 -2.65 5.45 -5.63
C PRO A 293 -1.66 6.63 -5.63
N ILE A 294 -2.10 7.86 -5.34
CA ILE A 294 -1.24 9.05 -5.31
C ILE A 294 -0.16 8.87 -4.25
N ALA A 295 1.10 9.14 -4.64
CA ALA A 295 2.26 9.08 -3.76
C ALA A 295 2.41 7.76 -2.96
N GLY A 296 1.81 6.66 -3.44
CA GLY A 296 1.88 5.34 -2.80
C GLY A 296 1.31 5.27 -1.37
N GLN A 297 0.45 6.20 -0.96
CA GLN A 297 0.08 6.35 0.46
C GLN A 297 -0.81 5.23 1.01
N GLY A 298 -1.70 4.66 0.19
CA GLY A 298 -2.65 3.63 0.64
C GLY A 298 -1.97 2.41 1.26
N PHE A 299 -0.91 1.91 0.62
CA PHE A 299 -0.16 0.77 1.15
C PHE A 299 0.57 1.12 2.46
N ASN A 300 1.20 2.29 2.51
CA ASN A 300 1.93 2.76 3.70
C ASN A 300 1.00 2.95 4.91
N LEU A 301 -0.23 3.45 4.68
CA LEU A 301 -1.26 3.50 5.72
C LEU A 301 -1.63 2.10 6.23
N GLY A 302 -1.78 1.14 5.31
CA GLY A 302 -2.02 -0.27 5.65
C GLY A 302 -0.92 -0.90 6.50
N MET A 303 0.35 -0.58 6.23
CA MET A 303 1.48 -1.05 7.04
C MET A 303 1.47 -0.45 8.45
N ARG A 304 1.05 0.81 8.60
CA ARG A 304 0.86 1.42 9.93
C ARG A 304 -0.27 0.76 10.71
N ASP A 305 -1.34 0.33 10.03
CA ASP A 305 -2.41 -0.49 10.63
C ASP A 305 -1.86 -1.83 11.14
N VAL A 306 -1.11 -2.55 10.30
CA VAL A 306 -0.47 -3.83 10.66
C VAL A 306 0.41 -3.71 11.91
N MET A 307 1.31 -2.73 11.93
CA MET A 307 2.24 -2.55 13.05
C MET A 307 1.52 -2.20 14.35
N SER A 308 0.49 -1.35 14.27
CA SER A 308 -0.26 -0.93 15.46
C SER A 308 -1.16 -2.03 15.99
N LEU A 309 -1.71 -2.88 15.11
CA LEU A 309 -2.44 -4.07 15.52
C LEU A 309 -1.51 -5.08 16.21
N ALA A 310 -0.35 -5.36 15.62
CA ALA A 310 0.64 -6.28 16.21
C ALA A 310 1.04 -5.86 17.63
N GLU A 311 1.32 -4.57 17.83
CA GLU A 311 1.61 -4.00 19.15
C GLU A 311 0.43 -4.14 20.11
N THR A 312 -0.80 -3.84 19.66
CA THR A 312 -1.99 -3.90 20.50
C THR A 312 -2.30 -5.33 20.96
N LEU A 313 -2.21 -6.31 20.07
CA LEU A 313 -2.47 -7.72 20.37
C LEU A 313 -1.39 -8.30 21.30
N THR A 314 -0.12 -7.98 21.05
CA THR A 314 0.99 -8.43 21.90
C THR A 314 0.86 -7.85 23.32
N GLN A 315 0.58 -6.55 23.45
CA GLN A 315 0.38 -5.92 24.76
C GLN A 315 -0.83 -6.48 25.51
N ALA A 316 -1.93 -6.79 24.80
CA ALA A 316 -3.09 -7.44 25.41
C ALA A 316 -2.72 -8.83 25.94
N GLN A 317 -1.95 -9.62 25.18
CA GLN A 317 -1.46 -10.92 25.61
C GLN A 317 -0.53 -10.82 26.83
N GLU A 318 0.40 -9.86 26.87
CA GLU A 318 1.29 -9.62 28.01
C GLU A 318 0.53 -9.25 29.29
N ARG A 319 -0.61 -8.55 29.15
CA ARG A 319 -1.49 -8.16 30.27
C ARG A 319 -2.50 -9.25 30.66
N GLY A 320 -2.53 -10.38 29.95
CA GLY A 320 -3.52 -11.43 30.15
C GLY A 320 -4.94 -11.03 29.75
N GLU A 321 -5.09 -10.00 28.91
CA GLU A 321 -6.38 -9.58 28.36
C GLU A 321 -6.80 -10.51 27.20
N ASP A 322 -8.11 -10.70 27.00
CA ASP A 322 -8.61 -11.39 25.81
C ASP A 322 -8.43 -10.50 24.58
N MET A 323 -7.52 -10.90 23.69
CA MET A 323 -7.19 -10.17 22.46
C MET A 323 -8.38 -9.97 21.51
N GLY A 324 -9.38 -10.86 21.56
CA GLY A 324 -10.60 -10.74 20.76
C GLY A 324 -11.68 -9.89 21.41
N ASP A 325 -11.48 -9.45 22.67
CA ASP A 325 -12.41 -8.59 23.35
C ASP A 325 -12.59 -7.26 22.61
N TYR A 326 -13.83 -6.79 22.60
CA TYR A 326 -14.20 -5.58 21.87
C TYR A 326 -13.44 -4.35 22.38
N GLY A 327 -13.15 -4.27 23.69
CA GLY A 327 -12.37 -3.19 24.28
C GLY A 327 -10.94 -3.13 23.73
N VAL A 328 -10.28 -4.28 23.56
CA VAL A 328 -8.93 -4.36 22.97
C VAL A 328 -8.95 -3.88 21.53
N LEU A 329 -9.91 -4.34 20.73
CA LEU A 329 -10.05 -3.95 19.33
C LEU A 329 -10.42 -2.46 19.18
N CYS A 330 -11.25 -1.92 20.07
CA CYS A 330 -11.55 -0.49 20.12
C CYS A 330 -10.31 0.37 20.39
N ARG A 331 -9.39 -0.06 21.27
CA ARG A 331 -8.12 0.66 21.48
C ARG A 331 -7.30 0.74 20.19
N TYR A 332 -7.22 -0.36 19.44
CA TYR A 332 -6.59 -0.34 18.11
C TYR A 332 -7.30 0.65 17.17
N GLN A 333 -8.63 0.60 17.08
CA GLN A 333 -9.39 1.50 16.22
C GLN A 333 -9.15 2.97 16.56
N GLN A 334 -9.24 3.35 17.84
CA GLN A 334 -9.04 4.72 18.32
C GLN A 334 -7.64 5.24 18.01
N ARG A 335 -6.62 4.40 18.25
CA ARG A 335 -5.22 4.72 17.96
C ARG A 335 -4.98 5.04 16.47
N ARG A 336 -5.73 4.38 15.57
CA ARG A 336 -5.58 4.54 14.12
C ARG A 336 -6.48 5.59 13.48
N GLN A 337 -7.56 5.97 14.16
CA GLN A 337 -8.60 6.80 13.57
C GLN A 337 -8.08 8.13 13.02
N SER A 338 -7.29 8.87 13.82
CA SER A 338 -6.77 10.18 13.41
C SER A 338 -5.83 10.09 12.20
N ASP A 339 -4.88 9.14 12.18
CA ASP A 339 -3.97 8.95 11.04
C ASP A 339 -4.73 8.53 9.77
N ARG A 340 -5.73 7.65 9.92
CA ARG A 340 -6.58 7.20 8.80
C ARG A 340 -7.37 8.35 8.20
N GLU A 341 -8.09 9.11 9.02
CA GLU A 341 -8.87 10.27 8.56
C GLU A 341 -7.96 11.33 7.92
N ALA A 342 -6.81 11.61 8.53
CA ALA A 342 -5.85 12.58 8.01
C ALA A 342 -5.22 12.13 6.68
N THR A 343 -4.88 10.85 6.53
CA THR A 343 -4.28 10.31 5.31
C THR A 343 -5.31 10.27 4.19
N ILE A 344 -6.52 9.76 4.46
CA ILE A 344 -7.62 9.73 3.48
C ILE A 344 -7.97 11.15 3.05
N GLY A 345 -8.14 12.07 3.99
CA GLY A 345 -8.46 13.47 3.70
C GLY A 345 -7.41 14.15 2.83
N VAL A 346 -6.11 13.89 3.04
CA VAL A 346 -5.04 14.44 2.19
C VAL A 346 -5.08 13.82 0.79
N THR A 347 -5.18 12.50 0.66
CA THR A 347 -5.21 11.87 -0.66
C THR A 347 -6.42 12.31 -1.47
N ASP A 348 -7.58 12.38 -0.83
CA ASP A 348 -8.83 12.79 -1.45
C ASP A 348 -8.81 14.27 -1.86
N SER A 349 -8.34 15.14 -0.97
CA SER A 349 -8.14 16.56 -1.27
C SER A 349 -7.16 16.78 -2.42
N LEU A 350 -6.08 15.98 -2.51
CA LEU A 350 -5.14 16.07 -3.62
C LEU A 350 -5.78 15.63 -4.94
N VAL A 351 -6.55 14.53 -4.96
CA VAL A 351 -7.31 14.12 -6.14
C VAL A 351 -8.23 15.24 -6.58
N HIS A 352 -9.08 15.74 -5.68
CA HIS A 352 -10.06 16.76 -6.02
C HIS A 352 -9.41 18.09 -6.41
N LEU A 353 -8.38 18.55 -5.72
CA LEU A 353 -7.69 19.81 -6.04
C LEU A 353 -6.96 19.76 -7.39
N PHE A 354 -6.31 18.63 -7.71
CA PHE A 354 -5.55 18.50 -8.95
C PHE A 354 -6.39 18.01 -10.14
N ALA A 355 -7.52 17.33 -9.90
CA ALA A 355 -8.49 16.97 -10.94
C ALA A 355 -9.48 18.11 -11.28
N ASN A 356 -9.66 19.09 -10.38
CA ASN A 356 -10.58 20.20 -10.61
C ASN A 356 -10.03 21.20 -11.64
N ARG A 357 -10.92 21.65 -12.54
CA ARG A 357 -10.64 22.55 -13.66
C ARG A 357 -11.02 24.00 -13.38
N TRP A 358 -11.50 24.32 -12.19
CA TRP A 358 -11.90 25.68 -11.84
C TRP A 358 -10.67 26.58 -11.73
N THR A 359 -10.58 27.59 -12.62
CA THR A 359 -9.39 28.43 -12.83
C THR A 359 -8.79 29.02 -11.54
N PRO A 360 -9.58 29.51 -10.55
CA PRO A 360 -9.03 29.98 -9.27
C PRO A 360 -8.31 28.89 -8.46
N LEU A 361 -8.79 27.64 -8.47
CA LEU A 361 -8.14 26.51 -7.80
C LEU A 361 -6.88 26.05 -8.54
N VAL A 362 -6.87 26.14 -9.88
CA VAL A 362 -5.68 25.86 -10.70
C VAL A 362 -4.58 26.89 -10.46
N VAL A 363 -4.94 28.17 -10.34
CA VAL A 363 -3.99 29.24 -9.96
C VAL A 363 -3.51 29.04 -8.51
N GLY A 364 -4.44 28.78 -7.58
CA GLY A 364 -4.13 28.53 -6.18
C GLY A 364 -3.19 27.34 -5.96
N ARG A 365 -3.42 26.20 -6.63
CA ARG A 365 -2.54 25.02 -6.48
C ARG A 365 -1.15 25.24 -7.08
N ASN A 366 -1.03 25.97 -8.18
CA ASN A 366 0.27 26.27 -8.79
C ASN A 366 1.06 27.26 -7.94
N ILE A 367 0.39 28.27 -7.37
CA ILE A 367 0.97 29.12 -6.34
C ILE A 367 1.36 28.29 -5.12
N GLY A 368 0.53 27.32 -4.71
CA GLY A 368 0.83 26.39 -3.62
C GLY A 368 2.09 25.57 -3.86
N LEU A 369 2.24 24.96 -5.05
CA LEU A 369 3.46 24.21 -5.43
C LEU A 369 4.69 25.12 -5.46
N MET A 370 4.58 26.31 -6.05
CA MET A 370 5.67 27.30 -6.06
C MET A 370 6.01 27.79 -4.65
N THR A 371 5.01 28.00 -3.80
CA THR A 371 5.20 28.40 -2.40
C THR A 371 5.85 27.28 -1.61
N MET A 372 5.52 26.01 -1.86
CA MET A 372 6.18 24.86 -1.24
C MET A 372 7.64 24.70 -1.67
N GLU A 373 7.96 25.01 -2.93
CA GLU A 373 9.35 25.06 -3.39
C GLU A 373 10.13 26.21 -2.72
N LEU A 374 9.48 27.34 -2.47
CA LEU A 374 10.10 28.54 -1.91
C LEU A 374 10.06 28.63 -0.37
N PHE A 375 9.17 27.89 0.30
CA PHE A 375 8.92 27.97 1.75
C PHE A 375 9.03 26.59 2.43
N THR A 376 10.21 26.35 3.01
CA THR A 376 10.64 25.08 3.62
C THR A 376 9.66 24.50 4.66
N PRO A 377 9.06 25.28 5.58
CA PRO A 377 8.16 24.70 6.59
C PRO A 377 6.90 24.06 6.01
N ALA A 378 6.35 24.60 4.91
CA ALA A 378 5.20 24.01 4.24
C ALA A 378 5.57 22.73 3.48
N ARG A 379 6.77 22.71 2.89
CA ARG A 379 7.37 21.52 2.27
C ARG A 379 7.57 20.40 3.29
N ASP A 380 8.05 20.73 4.49
CA ASP A 380 8.37 19.77 5.54
C ASP A 380 7.12 19.08 6.11
N VAL A 381 5.99 19.79 6.25
CA VAL A 381 4.72 19.19 6.70
C VAL A 381 4.20 18.17 5.68
N LEU A 382 4.31 18.46 4.37
CA LEU A 382 3.95 17.52 3.32
C LEU A 382 4.92 16.33 3.30
N ALA A 383 6.22 16.61 3.39
CA ALA A 383 7.26 15.58 3.39
C ALA A 383 7.14 14.63 4.58
N GLN A 384 6.89 15.11 5.81
CA GLN A 384 6.70 14.25 6.98
C GLN A 384 5.58 13.23 6.76
N ARG A 385 4.48 13.63 6.13
CA ARG A 385 3.37 12.74 5.80
C ARG A 385 3.73 11.77 4.68
N THR A 386 4.34 12.26 3.60
CA THR A 386 4.76 11.42 2.46
C THR A 386 5.83 10.40 2.88
N LEU A 387 6.74 10.78 3.78
CA LEU A 387 7.77 9.94 4.39
C LEU A 387 7.20 8.95 5.42
N GLY A 388 5.92 9.08 5.80
CA GLY A 388 5.24 8.18 6.73
C GLY A 388 5.68 8.36 8.19
N TRP A 389 6.25 9.51 8.55
CA TRP A 389 6.62 9.86 9.93
C TRP A 389 5.43 10.43 10.68
N VAL A 390 4.39 9.61 10.81
CA VAL A 390 3.19 9.93 11.58
C VAL A 390 3.28 9.23 12.94
N ALA A 391 2.97 9.96 14.01
CA ALA A 391 2.85 9.37 15.34
C ALA A 391 1.77 8.28 15.32
N ARG A 392 2.10 7.08 15.81
CA ARG A 392 1.22 5.90 15.83
C ARG A 392 0.69 5.63 17.22
#